data_AF-A0A9D3YI03-F1
#
_entry.id   AF-A0A9D3YI03-F1
#
_cell.length_a   1.000
_cell.length_b   1.000
_cell.length_c   1.000
_cell.angle_alpha   90.00
_cell.angle_beta   90.00
_cell.angle_gamma   90.00
#
_symmetry.space_group_name_H-M   'P 1'
#
loop_
_entity.id
_entity.type
_entity.pdbx_description
1 polymer ?
#
loop_
_entity_poly.entity_id
_entity_poly.type
_entity_poly.pdbx_seq_one_letter_code
_entity_poly.pdbx_strand_id
1 'polypeptide(L)'
;MGLKEQCQNLSTEESLFPDDNSYKSATTNENHEAPILIQCLNGADKSGLFMVIWTLLEHVEIDGEVSMPRVVRHFRLRRKQIIPIFVV
;
A
#
# COMPACT_ATOMS: atom_id res chain seq x y z
N MET A 1 0.94 -45.50 23.00
CA MET A 1 0.24 -44.25 22.66
C MET A 1 1.12 -43.13 23.18
N GLY A 2 2.18 -42.68 22.50
CA GLY A 2 2.27 -42.22 21.11
C GLY A 2 1.55 -40.87 21.01
N LEU A 3 2.16 -39.71 20.77
CA LEU A 3 3.52 -39.27 20.39
C LEU A 3 3.71 -37.88 21.11
N LYS A 4 4.85 -37.47 21.69
CA LYS A 4 6.01 -36.83 21.01
C LYS A 4 5.55 -35.90 19.86
N GLU A 5 5.88 -34.63 19.71
CA GLU A 5 7.08 -33.85 19.99
C GLU A 5 6.80 -32.43 19.46
N GLN A 6 7.38 -31.41 20.10
CA GLN A 6 8.01 -30.23 19.46
C GLN A 6 7.18 -29.30 18.54
N CYS A 7 6.93 -28.07 19.01
CA CYS A 7 7.01 -26.87 18.17
C CYS A 7 7.93 -25.83 18.86
N GLN A 8 9.15 -26.24 19.22
CA GLN A 8 10.28 -25.33 19.14
C GLN A 8 10.81 -25.42 17.70
N ASN A 9 11.14 -24.25 17.14
CA ASN A 9 11.71 -23.98 15.81
C ASN A 9 10.71 -23.37 14.80
N LEU A 10 10.67 -22.03 14.77
CA LEU A 10 10.68 -21.32 13.50
C LEU A 10 11.52 -20.04 13.64
N SER A 11 12.82 -20.24 13.74
CA SER A 11 13.79 -19.25 13.28
C SER A 11 13.61 -19.08 11.77
N THR A 12 12.87 -18.05 11.37
CA THR A 12 13.02 -17.19 10.17
C THR A 12 11.69 -16.47 9.92
N GLU A 13 11.43 -15.36 10.62
CA GLU A 13 10.51 -14.32 10.11
C GLU A 13 11.27 -13.41 9.13
N GLU A 14 12.02 -14.02 8.21
CA GLU A 14 12.70 -13.39 7.09
C GLU A 14 12.13 -13.99 5.79
N SER A 15 10.80 -13.90 5.63
CA SER A 15 10.14 -14.20 4.36
C SER A 15 8.83 -13.41 4.16
N LEU A 16 8.70 -12.23 4.79
CA LEU A 16 7.55 -11.35 4.58
C LEU A 16 7.73 -10.44 3.35
N PHE A 17 8.50 -10.87 2.36
CA PHE A 17 8.52 -10.25 1.04
C PHE A 17 8.51 -11.39 0.02
N PRO A 18 7.31 -11.85 -0.40
CA PRO A 18 7.21 -12.81 -1.49
C PRO A 18 7.89 -12.21 -2.72
N ASP A 19 8.69 -13.04 -3.40
CA ASP A 19 9.48 -12.73 -4.59
C ASP A 19 8.83 -11.65 -5.47
N ASP A 20 9.64 -10.69 -5.94
CA ASP A 20 9.29 -9.46 -6.71
C ASP A 20 8.42 -9.67 -7.97
N ASN A 21 7.92 -10.88 -8.21
CA ASN A 21 7.02 -11.27 -9.28
C ASN A 21 5.56 -11.46 -8.87
N SER A 22 5.18 -11.32 -7.59
CA SER A 22 3.80 -11.60 -7.14
C SER A 22 2.81 -10.43 -7.27
N TYR A 23 3.27 -9.18 -7.45
CA TYR A 23 2.38 -8.05 -7.79
C TYR A 23 2.07 -7.99 -9.30
N LYS A 24 2.49 -9.00 -10.08
CA LYS A 24 2.15 -9.14 -11.49
C LYS A 24 0.64 -9.03 -11.65
N SER A 25 0.22 -7.88 -12.14
CA SER A 25 -1.14 -7.54 -12.50
C SER A 25 -1.64 -8.62 -13.46
N ALA A 26 -2.71 -9.30 -13.05
CA ALA A 26 -3.35 -10.30 -13.87
C ALA A 26 -3.69 -9.67 -15.21
N THR A 27 -2.97 -10.09 -16.25
CA THR A 27 -3.16 -9.69 -17.64
C THR A 27 -4.59 -9.97 -18.04
N THR A 28 -5.43 -8.93 -18.05
CA THR A 28 -6.75 -8.97 -18.67
C THR A 28 -6.86 -7.75 -19.57
N ASN A 29 -6.60 -7.97 -20.86
CA ASN A 29 -6.77 -7.02 -21.97
C ASN A 29 -5.91 -5.74 -21.86
N GLU A 30 -4.86 -5.73 -22.68
CA GLU A 30 -3.95 -4.70 -23.21
C GLU A 30 -4.12 -3.17 -22.97
N ASN A 31 -5.05 -2.67 -22.14
CA ASN A 31 -5.10 -1.26 -21.72
C ASN A 31 -5.68 -1.02 -20.30
N HIS A 32 -6.03 -2.05 -19.52
CA HIS A 32 -6.60 -1.86 -18.18
C HIS A 32 -5.82 -2.62 -17.11
N GLU A 33 -4.94 -1.90 -16.41
CA GLU A 33 -4.30 -2.42 -15.20
C GLU A 33 -5.32 -2.56 -14.07
N ALA A 34 -5.34 -3.72 -13.43
CA ALA A 34 -6.24 -3.99 -12.31
C ALA A 34 -5.87 -3.13 -11.09
N PRO A 35 -6.85 -2.62 -10.32
CA PRO A 35 -6.57 -1.78 -9.17
C PRO A 35 -5.90 -2.58 -8.04
N ILE A 36 -4.91 -1.99 -7.38
CA ILE A 36 -4.24 -2.58 -6.21
C ILE A 36 -5.10 -2.37 -4.96
N LEU A 37 -5.37 -3.43 -4.21
CA LEU A 37 -6.08 -3.36 -2.93
C LEU A 37 -5.11 -3.00 -1.79
N ILE A 38 -5.33 -1.85 -1.15
CA ILE A 38 -4.54 -1.38 0.00
C ILE A 38 -5.49 -1.10 1.16
N GLN A 39 -5.28 -1.79 2.28
CA GLN A 39 -6.16 -1.73 3.45
C GLN A 39 -5.36 -1.66 4.76
N CYS A 40 -5.91 -0.98 5.75
CA CYS A 40 -5.45 -0.99 7.14
C CYS A 40 -6.64 -1.28 8.08
N LEU A 41 -6.55 -1.01 9.38
CA LEU A 41 -7.65 -1.28 10.30
C LEU A 41 -8.94 -0.50 9.92
N ASN A 42 -8.82 0.79 9.63
CA ASN A 42 -9.94 1.64 9.22
C ASN A 42 -9.98 1.96 7.72
N GLY A 43 -9.01 1.43 6.96
CA GLY A 43 -8.89 1.64 5.52
C GLY A 43 -8.57 3.07 5.08
N ALA A 44 -8.23 3.97 5.99
CA ALA A 44 -8.03 5.40 5.69
C ALA A 44 -6.71 5.99 6.21
N ASP A 45 -6.26 5.63 7.40
CA ASP A 45 -5.09 6.31 8.01
C ASP A 45 -3.78 5.87 7.36
N LYS A 46 -3.37 4.63 7.62
CA LYS A 46 -2.11 4.07 7.09
C LYS A 46 -2.16 3.85 5.58
N SER A 47 -3.28 3.32 5.08
CA SER A 47 -3.49 3.14 3.64
C SER A 47 -3.57 4.49 2.91
N GLY A 48 -4.20 5.50 3.50
CA GLY A 48 -4.25 6.84 2.93
C GLY A 48 -2.88 7.52 2.91
N LEU A 49 -2.08 7.35 3.97
CA LEU A 49 -0.71 7.84 4.01
C LEU A 49 0.16 7.19 2.92
N PHE A 50 0.07 5.88 2.76
CA PHE A 50 0.77 5.15 1.70
C PHE A 50 0.37 5.68 0.32
N MET A 51 -0.93 5.80 0.04
CA MET A 51 -1.43 6.30 -1.25
C MET A 51 -0.94 7.71 -1.55
N VAL A 52 -0.92 8.60 -0.54
CA VAL A 52 -0.42 9.96 -0.74
C VAL A 52 1.07 9.95 -1.05
N ILE A 53 1.89 9.21 -0.30
CA ILE A 53 3.33 9.14 -0.55
C ILE A 53 3.61 8.54 -1.93
N TRP A 54 2.93 7.45 -2.29
CA TRP A 54 3.08 6.81 -3.60
C TRP A 54 2.79 7.80 -4.74
N THR A 55 1.66 8.49 -4.67
CA THR A 55 1.29 9.49 -5.66
C THR A 55 2.25 10.68 -5.68
N LEU A 56 2.78 11.11 -4.54
CA LEU A 56 3.80 12.17 -4.49
C LEU A 56 5.07 11.75 -5.25
N LEU A 57 5.53 10.53 -5.06
CA LEU A 57 6.72 10.01 -5.75
C LEU A 57 6.52 9.97 -7.26
N GLU A 58 5.37 9.45 -7.70
CA GLU A 58 5.01 9.40 -9.12
C GLU A 58 4.96 10.81 -9.75
N HIS A 59 4.40 11.79 -9.04
CA HIS A 59 4.32 13.17 -9.54
C HIS A 59 5.67 13.89 -9.52
N VAL A 60 6.55 13.60 -8.55
CA VAL A 60 7.91 14.17 -8.54
C VAL A 60 8.70 13.70 -9.74
N GLU A 61 8.56 12.42 -10.13
CA GLU A 61 9.26 11.86 -11.28
C GLU A 61 8.78 12.48 -12.61
N ILE A 62 7.49 12.82 -12.70
CA ILE A 62 6.88 13.38 -13.93
C ILE A 62 7.03 14.91 -14.01
N ASP A 63 6.64 15.64 -12.95
CA ASP A 63 6.46 17.09 -12.97
C ASP A 63 7.64 17.86 -12.36
N GLY A 64 8.50 17.21 -11.58
CA GLY A 64 9.64 17.83 -10.88
C GLY A 64 9.28 18.71 -9.68
N GLU A 65 7.99 18.99 -9.43
CA GLU A 65 7.49 19.67 -8.23
C GLU A 65 6.16 19.06 -7.81
N VAL A 66 5.99 18.79 -6.51
CA VAL A 66 4.72 18.30 -5.98
C VAL A 66 4.35 18.97 -4.66
N SER A 67 3.05 19.26 -4.50
CA SER A 67 2.48 19.83 -3.29
C SER A 67 1.59 18.82 -2.58
N MET A 68 2.00 18.36 -1.40
CA MET A 68 1.24 17.41 -0.58
C MET A 68 -0.23 17.82 -0.33
N PRO A 69 -0.57 19.08 -0.01
CA PRO A 69 -1.97 19.49 0.15
C PRO A 69 -2.85 19.21 -1.08
N ARG A 70 -2.29 19.31 -2.30
CA ARG A 70 -3.03 19.02 -3.55
C ARG A 70 -3.36 17.53 -3.65
N VAL A 71 -2.39 16.67 -3.39
CA VAL A 71 -2.56 15.22 -3.41
C VAL A 71 -3.53 14.76 -2.33
N VAL A 72 -3.37 15.26 -1.09
CA VAL A 72 -4.30 14.96 0.01
C VAL A 72 -5.72 15.41 -0.33
N ARG A 73 -5.90 16.62 -0.88
CA ARG A 73 -7.22 17.11 -1.31
C ARG A 73 -7.83 16.20 -2.37
N HIS A 74 -7.04 15.75 -3.35
CA HIS A 74 -7.50 14.85 -4.40
C HIS A 74 -8.08 13.54 -3.82
N PHE A 75 -7.41 12.93 -2.85
CA PHE A 75 -7.91 11.73 -2.17
C PHE A 75 -9.13 12.01 -1.29
N ARG A 76 -9.16 13.15 -0.59
CA ARG A 76 -10.27 13.54 0.29
C ARG A 76 -11.57 13.86 -0.44
N LEU A 77 -11.52 14.15 -1.75
CA LEU A 77 -12.73 14.23 -2.59
C LEU A 77 -13.47 12.88 -2.65
N ARG A 78 -12.74 11.77 -2.63
CA ARG A 78 -13.31 10.41 -2.68
C ARG A 78 -13.56 9.82 -1.30
N ARG A 79 -12.62 10.01 -0.37
CA ARG A 79 -12.72 9.52 1.01
C ARG A 79 -12.20 10.56 1.99
N LYS A 80 -13.10 11.26 2.66
CA LYS A 80 -12.78 12.38 3.56
C LYS A 80 -11.88 11.99 4.74
N GLN A 81 -11.89 10.71 5.12
CA GLN A 81 -11.12 10.13 6.22
C GLN A 81 -9.65 9.90 5.88
N ILE A 82 -9.24 10.01 4.60
CA ILE A 82 -7.83 9.87 4.23
C ILE A 82 -7.03 11.00 4.87
N ILE A 83 -6.09 10.61 5.75
CA ILE A 83 -5.19 11.48 6.49
C ILE A 83 -5.98 12.55 7.27
N PRO A 84 -6.61 12.16 8.39
CA PRO A 84 -7.52 13.03 9.14
C PRO A 84 -6.79 14.21 9.79
N ILE A 85 -5.53 14.00 10.17
CA ILE A 85 -4.63 15.04 10.67
C ILE A 85 -3.62 15.37 9.58
N PHE A 86 -3.79 16.55 9.00
CA PHE A 86 -2.80 17.20 8.17
C PHE A 86 -2.52 18.55 8.81
N VAL A 87 -1.38 18.65 9.49
CA VAL A 87 -0.94 19.88 10.14
C VAL A 87 -0.18 20.69 9.08
N VAL A 88 -0.70 21.88 8.75
CA VAL A 88 -0.02 22.90 7.94
C VAL A 88 0.38 24.02 8.87
#